data_AF-A0A9P7E4L1-F1
#
_entry.id   AF-A0A9P7E4L1-F1
#
_cell.length_a   1.000
_cell.length_b   1.000
_cell.length_c   1.000
_cell.angle_alpha   90.00
_cell.angle_beta   90.00
_cell.angle_gamma   90.00
#
_symmetry.space_group_name_H-M   'P 1'
#
loop_
_entity.id
_entity.type
_entity.pdbx_description
1 polymer ?
#
loop_
_entity_poly.entity_id
_entity_poly.type
_entity_poly.pdbx_seq_one_letter_code
_entity_poly.pdbx_strand_id
1 'polypeptide(L)'
;MPRIICPPELTFYKLSDGQVEDEWGLPSDVWSMACTIWEIAFSDVMLTYGSDNDNMLIYETMKLVGPLPERWKPYWNSKPFEDSDGNFTVDSDAIWKKRCLTENDDDTDSAVTVLRDMLCWEPMSRPTAADLLRHPWFAA
;
A
#
# COMPACT_ATOMS: atom_id res chain seq x y z
N MET A 1 -4.63 -13.34 15.96
CA MET A 1 -5.65 -13.21 14.89
C MET A 1 -4.96 -13.38 13.54
N PRO A 2 -5.63 -13.93 12.51
CA PRO A 2 -5.06 -13.94 11.17
C PRO A 2 -4.83 -12.49 10.71
N ARG A 3 -3.67 -12.22 10.10
CA ARG A 3 -3.38 -10.92 9.48
C ARG A 3 -4.28 -10.79 8.26
N ILE A 4 -5.10 -9.76 8.20
CA ILE A 4 -5.96 -9.50 7.05
C ILE A 4 -5.18 -8.55 6.16
N ILE A 5 -4.75 -8.99 4.97
CA ILE A 5 -4.25 -8.07 3.95
C ILE A 5 -5.48 -7.50 3.26
N CYS A 6 -5.74 -6.20 3.43
CA CYS A 6 -6.87 -5.52 2.82
C CYS A 6 -6.36 -4.39 1.90
N PRO A 7 -6.89 -4.27 0.69
CA PRO A 7 -6.54 -3.18 -0.19
C PRO A 7 -7.28 -1.90 0.25
N PRO A 8 -6.79 -0.70 -0.12
CA PRO A 8 -7.33 0.56 0.37
C PRO A 8 -8.80 0.78 0.01
N GLU A 9 -9.25 0.31 -1.15
CA GLU A 9 -10.64 0.44 -1.61
C GLU A 9 -11.63 -0.24 -0.66
N LEU A 10 -11.28 -1.39 -0.08
CA LEU A 10 -12.15 -2.09 0.88
C LEU A 10 -12.17 -1.40 2.25
N THR A 11 -11.06 -0.76 2.64
CA THR A 11 -11.01 0.09 3.83
C THR A 11 -11.88 1.34 3.65
N PHE A 12 -11.83 1.98 2.47
CA PHE A 12 -12.65 3.15 2.17
C PHE A 12 -14.13 2.84 2.00
N TYR A 13 -14.48 1.67 1.47
CA TYR A 13 -15.87 1.19 1.49
C TYR A 13 -16.43 1.16 2.93
N LYS A 14 -15.66 0.65 3.90
CA LYS A 14 -16.05 0.63 5.33
C LYS A 14 -16.12 2.03 5.93
N LEU A 15 -15.07 2.84 5.75
CA LEU A 15 -14.99 4.20 6.29
C LEU A 15 -16.08 5.12 5.74
N SER A 16 -16.53 4.86 4.51
CA SER A 16 -17.58 5.63 3.84
C SER A 16 -18.99 5.11 4.08
N ASP A 17 -19.17 4.04 4.87
CA ASP A 17 -20.46 3.36 5.06
C ASP A 17 -21.11 2.98 3.71
N GLY A 18 -20.27 2.51 2.77
CA GLY A 18 -20.69 2.08 1.43
C GLY A 18 -20.98 3.21 0.43
N GLN A 19 -20.61 4.47 0.72
CA GLN A 19 -20.81 5.58 -0.24
C GLN A 19 -19.79 5.59 -1.39
N VAL A 20 -18.61 5.02 -1.19
CA VAL A 20 -17.62 4.84 -2.24
C VAL A 20 -17.93 3.52 -2.95
N GLU A 21 -18.25 3.61 -4.25
CA GLU A 21 -18.46 2.42 -5.08
C GLU A 21 -17.19 1.57 -5.18
N ASP A 22 -17.41 0.27 -5.34
CA ASP A 22 -16.36 -0.73 -5.39
C ASP A 22 -15.74 -0.86 -6.76
N GLU A 23 -14.41 -0.68 -6.78
CA GLU A 23 -13.54 -1.23 -7.81
C GLU A 23 -12.83 -2.47 -7.26
N TRP A 24 -13.57 -3.36 -6.59
CA TRP A 24 -13.06 -4.64 -6.11
C TRP A 24 -12.88 -5.62 -7.26
N GLY A 25 -11.91 -6.52 -7.12
CA GLY A 25 -11.73 -7.63 -8.04
C GLY A 25 -10.27 -8.03 -8.15
N LEU A 26 -9.84 -8.39 -9.36
CA LEU A 26 -8.47 -8.82 -9.63
C LEU A 26 -7.39 -7.82 -9.15
N PRO A 27 -7.59 -6.48 -9.22
CA PRO A 27 -6.59 -5.54 -8.67
C PRO A 27 -6.40 -5.62 -7.15
N SER A 28 -7.40 -6.08 -6.41
CA SER A 28 -7.30 -6.31 -4.96
C SER A 28 -6.40 -7.50 -4.63
N ASP A 29 -6.40 -8.53 -5.50
CA ASP A 29 -5.47 -9.66 -5.39
C ASP A 29 -4.03 -9.21 -5.69
N VAL A 30 -3.84 -8.30 -6.65
CA VAL A 30 -2.52 -7.72 -6.96
C VAL A 30 -1.95 -6.97 -5.76
N TRP A 31 -2.75 -6.15 -5.07
CA TRP A 31 -2.33 -5.52 -3.82
C TRP A 31 -1.91 -6.54 -2.77
N SER A 32 -2.75 -7.56 -2.58
CA SER A 32 -2.51 -8.60 -1.57
C SER A 32 -1.25 -9.41 -1.87
N MET A 33 -1.00 -9.67 -3.16
CA MET A 33 0.21 -10.31 -3.64
C MET A 33 1.45 -9.45 -3.38
N ALA A 34 1.39 -8.13 -3.54
CA ALA A 34 2.51 -7.24 -3.24
C ALA A 34 2.91 -7.30 -1.76
N CYS A 35 1.94 -7.21 -0.85
CA CYS A 35 2.19 -7.37 0.58
C CYS A 35 2.81 -8.74 0.89
N THR A 36 2.33 -9.80 0.24
CA THR A 36 2.85 -11.16 0.41
C THR A 36 4.28 -11.30 -0.10
N ILE A 37 4.59 -10.76 -1.29
CA ILE A 37 5.95 -10.76 -1.85
C ILE A 37 6.90 -10.02 -0.92
N TRP A 38 6.49 -8.83 -0.42
CA TRP A 38 7.31 -8.07 0.52
C TRP A 38 7.63 -8.90 1.78
N GLU A 39 6.61 -9.55 2.38
CA GLU A 39 6.81 -10.39 3.56
C GLU A 39 7.79 -11.54 3.34
N ILE A 40 7.74 -12.16 2.16
CA ILE A 40 8.63 -13.27 1.80
C ILE A 40 10.05 -12.76 1.51
N ALA A 41 10.19 -11.74 0.65
CA ALA A 41 11.48 -11.27 0.14
C ALA A 41 12.30 -10.52 1.20
N PHE A 42 11.64 -9.72 2.04
CA PHE A 42 12.32 -8.85 3.00
C PHE A 42 12.23 -9.36 4.44
N SER A 43 11.53 -10.48 4.69
CA SER A 43 11.28 -11.01 6.05
C SER A 43 10.71 -9.96 7.01
N ASP A 44 9.94 -9.00 6.47
CA ASP A 44 9.40 -7.84 7.16
C ASP A 44 7.93 -7.65 6.79
N VAL A 45 7.13 -7.08 7.68
CA VAL A 45 5.68 -6.92 7.47
C VAL A 45 5.41 -5.57 6.84
N MET A 46 4.92 -5.55 5.60
CA MET A 46 4.76 -4.30 4.87
C MET A 46 3.77 -3.34 5.54
N LEU A 47 2.59 -3.87 5.86
CA LEU A 47 1.51 -3.16 6.53
C LEU A 47 1.15 -3.92 7.80
N THR A 48 1.29 -3.26 8.96
CA THR A 48 1.00 -3.90 10.24
C THR A 48 -0.52 -3.89 10.49
N TYR A 49 -1.19 -4.95 10.06
CA TYR A 49 -2.64 -5.18 10.26
C TYR A 49 -2.98 -5.67 11.68
N GLY A 50 -2.57 -4.90 12.69
CA GLY A 50 -2.79 -5.21 14.10
C GLY A 50 -3.70 -4.22 14.83
N SER A 51 -4.12 -3.13 14.20
CA SER A 51 -5.05 -2.18 14.81
C SER A 51 -6.44 -2.40 14.24
N ASP A 52 -7.44 -2.55 15.10
CA ASP A 52 -8.88 -2.44 14.77
C ASP A 52 -9.26 -0.99 14.34
N ASN A 53 -8.33 -0.28 13.69
CA ASN A 53 -8.40 1.13 13.36
C ASN A 53 -8.06 1.35 11.88
N ASP A 54 -9.10 1.44 11.06
CA ASP A 54 -9.01 1.70 9.64
C ASP A 54 -8.25 3.01 9.32
N ASN A 55 -8.33 4.04 10.19
CA ASN A 55 -7.60 5.28 9.95
C ASN A 55 -6.08 5.11 10.10
N MET A 56 -5.63 4.28 11.04
CA MET A 56 -4.21 3.95 11.21
C MET A 56 -3.70 3.17 10.01
N LEU A 57 -4.49 2.23 9.51
CA LEU A 57 -4.17 1.49 8.31
C LEU A 57 -4.02 2.38 7.08
N ILE A 58 -4.93 3.35 6.88
CA ILE A 58 -4.80 4.34 5.80
C ILE A 58 -3.52 5.17 5.99
N TYR A 59 -3.20 5.59 7.21
CA TYR A 59 -1.97 6.34 7.49
C TYR A 59 -0.70 5.53 7.17
N GLU A 60 -0.65 4.25 7.54
CA GLU A 60 0.44 3.34 7.17
C GLU A 60 0.53 3.17 5.64
N THR A 61 -0.63 3.09 4.98
CA THR A 61 -0.70 3.00 3.51
C THR A 61 -0.15 4.26 2.85
N MET A 62 -0.48 5.45 3.37
CA MET A 62 0.06 6.72 2.87
C MET A 62 1.57 6.76 2.95
N LYS A 63 2.16 6.27 4.05
CA LYS A 63 3.61 6.17 4.20
C LYS A 63 4.28 5.26 3.17
N LEU A 64 3.55 4.36 2.49
CA LEU A 64 4.09 3.50 1.45
C LEU A 64 3.78 4.00 0.05
N VAL A 65 2.54 4.41 -0.20
CA VAL A 65 2.05 4.75 -1.55
C VAL A 65 2.13 6.25 -1.85
N GLY A 66 2.22 7.07 -0.81
CA GLY A 66 2.21 8.53 -0.91
C GLY A 66 0.87 9.16 -0.54
N PRO A 67 0.66 10.44 -0.90
CA PRO A 67 -0.50 11.22 -0.47
C PRO A 67 -1.84 10.57 -0.82
N LEU A 68 -2.83 10.75 0.06
CA LEU A 68 -4.18 10.23 -0.12
C LEU A 68 -4.90 10.95 -1.29
N PRO A 69 -5.54 10.22 -2.23
CA PRO A 69 -6.32 10.82 -3.30
C PRO A 69 -7.49 11.68 -2.80
N GLU A 70 -7.78 12.78 -3.50
CA GLU A 70 -8.83 13.74 -3.11
C GLU A 70 -10.20 13.09 -2.87
N ARG A 71 -10.57 12.09 -3.69
CA ARG A 71 -11.86 11.39 -3.59
C ARG A 71 -12.07 10.68 -2.24
N TRP A 72 -10.98 10.33 -1.55
CA TRP A 72 -11.02 9.56 -0.31
C TRP A 72 -10.77 10.39 0.94
N LYS A 73 -10.26 11.62 0.80
CA LYS A 73 -10.01 12.53 1.92
C LYS A 73 -11.24 12.79 2.81
N PRO A 74 -12.49 12.93 2.30
CA PRO A 74 -13.64 13.18 3.16
C PRO A 74 -13.95 12.07 4.16
N TYR A 75 -13.48 10.85 3.92
CA TYR A 75 -13.79 9.65 4.71
C TYR A 75 -12.70 9.29 5.72
N TRP A 76 -11.53 9.93 5.65
CA TRP A 76 -10.41 9.64 6.53
C TRP A 76 -10.25 10.72 7.60
N ASN A 77 -10.06 10.30 8.85
CA ASN A 77 -9.85 11.19 9.98
C ASN A 77 -8.35 11.40 10.23
N SER A 78 -7.82 12.55 9.81
CA SER A 78 -6.42 12.93 9.95
C SER A 78 -6.01 13.31 11.38
N LYS A 79 -6.95 13.78 12.20
CA LYS A 79 -6.68 14.38 13.52
C LYS A 79 -5.75 13.58 14.43
N PRO A 80 -5.83 12.23 14.50
CA PRO A 80 -4.93 11.45 15.36
C PRO A 80 -3.46 11.46 14.92
N PHE A 81 -3.17 11.86 13.69
CA PHE A 81 -1.84 11.80 13.06
C PHE A 81 -1.22 13.19 12.84
N GLU A 82 -1.98 14.24 13.14
CA GLU A 82 -1.51 15.62 13.05
C GLU A 82 -0.53 15.94 14.20
N ASP A 83 0.47 16.74 13.90
CA ASP A 83 1.40 17.34 14.83
C ASP A 83 0.77 18.54 15.57
N SER A 84 1.56 19.24 16.39
CA SER A 84 1.09 20.41 17.15
C SER A 84 0.58 21.55 16.28
N ASP A 85 1.00 21.61 15.02
CA ASP A 85 0.63 22.65 14.05
C ASP A 85 -0.54 22.20 13.16
N GLY A 86 -1.12 21.02 13.42
CA GLY A 86 -2.23 20.46 12.64
C GLY A 86 -1.79 19.81 11.33
N ASN A 87 -0.51 19.51 11.16
CA ASN A 87 0.03 18.92 9.93
C ASN A 87 0.41 17.46 10.16
N PHE A 88 0.35 16.63 9.12
CA PHE A 88 0.94 15.30 9.15
C PHE A 88 1.86 15.15 7.94
N THR A 89 2.93 14.36 8.09
CA THR A 89 3.94 14.20 7.03
C THR A 89 3.92 12.78 6.48
N VAL A 90 4.01 12.70 5.15
CA VAL A 90 4.08 11.44 4.40
C VAL A 90 5.24 11.56 3.44
N ASP A 91 6.27 10.75 3.65
CA ASP A 91 7.43 10.65 2.77
C ASP A 91 7.63 9.17 2.40
N SER A 92 6.97 8.77 1.32
CA SER A 92 7.04 7.39 0.82
C SER A 92 8.47 7.00 0.45
N ASP A 93 9.20 7.89 -0.23
CA ASP A 93 10.56 7.59 -0.69
C ASP A 93 11.52 7.37 0.47
N ALA A 94 11.42 8.17 1.54
CA ALA A 94 12.20 7.94 2.74
C ALA A 94 11.87 6.60 3.42
N ILE A 95 10.60 6.17 3.42
CA ILE A 95 10.18 4.88 3.99
C ILE A 95 10.73 3.71 3.16
N TRP A 96 10.56 3.75 1.83
CA TRP A 96 11.10 2.73 0.94
C TRP A 96 12.61 2.63 1.07
N LYS A 97 13.31 3.77 1.03
CA LYS A 97 14.76 3.82 1.24
C LYS A 97 15.13 3.22 2.58
N LYS A 98 14.47 3.61 3.67
CA LYS A 98 14.78 3.09 5.02
C LYS A 98 14.60 1.57 5.11
N ARG A 99 13.57 1.02 4.47
CA ARG A 99 13.20 -0.40 4.58
C ARG A 99 13.95 -1.30 3.60
N CYS A 100 14.40 -0.77 2.47
CA CYS A 100 15.10 -1.51 1.42
C CYS A 100 16.62 -1.30 1.44
N LEU A 101 17.19 -0.66 2.48
CA LEU A 101 18.64 -0.52 2.67
C LEU A 101 19.29 -1.86 3.07
N THR A 102 19.22 -2.83 2.16
CA THR A 102 20.22 -3.87 2.00
C THR A 102 21.11 -3.47 0.83
N GLU A 103 22.34 -3.99 0.75
CA GLU A 103 23.35 -3.62 -0.26
C GLU A 103 22.71 -3.46 -1.65
N ASN A 104 23.01 -2.37 -2.37
CA ASN A 104 22.47 -2.07 -3.71
C ASN A 104 22.67 -3.28 -4.62
N ASP A 105 21.64 -4.12 -4.71
CA ASP A 105 21.56 -5.27 -5.59
C ASP A 105 20.44 -4.98 -6.60
N ASP A 106 20.76 -5.16 -7.88
CA ASP A 106 19.85 -4.86 -9.00
C ASP A 106 18.52 -5.63 -8.86
N ASP A 107 18.54 -6.79 -8.19
CA ASP A 107 17.34 -7.58 -7.88
C ASP A 107 16.43 -6.86 -6.86
N THR A 108 17.00 -6.26 -5.82
CA THR A 108 16.23 -5.52 -4.80
C THR A 108 15.58 -4.28 -5.40
N ASP A 109 16.31 -3.54 -6.24
CA ASP A 109 15.77 -2.36 -6.92
C ASP A 109 14.65 -2.74 -7.90
N SER A 110 14.79 -3.87 -8.60
CA SER A 110 13.76 -4.43 -9.48
C SER A 110 12.52 -4.89 -8.70
N ALA A 111 12.71 -5.52 -7.55
CA ALA A 111 11.63 -5.92 -6.64
C ALA A 111 10.88 -4.70 -6.08
N VAL A 112 11.60 -3.67 -5.64
CA VAL A 112 11.01 -2.42 -5.14
C VAL A 112 10.17 -1.74 -6.22
N THR A 113 10.69 -1.68 -7.45
CA THR A 113 9.98 -1.08 -8.59
C THR A 113 8.64 -1.78 -8.82
N VAL A 114 8.64 -3.11 -8.96
CA VAL A 114 7.40 -3.86 -9.21
C VAL A 114 6.42 -3.77 -8.04
N LEU A 115 6.91 -3.78 -6.80
CA LEU A 115 6.06 -3.65 -5.62
C LEU A 115 5.38 -2.27 -5.55
N ARG A 116 6.06 -1.20 -5.95
CA ARG A 116 5.47 0.14 -6.01
C ARG A 116 4.40 0.25 -7.09
N ASP A 117 4.55 -0.44 -8.22
CA ASP A 117 3.51 -0.49 -9.26
C ASP A 117 2.27 -1.26 -8.79
N MET A 118 2.45 -2.33 -8.02
CA MET A 118 1.35 -3.11 -7.45
C MET A 118 0.63 -2.38 -6.32
N LEU A 119 1.35 -1.56 -5.53
CA LEU A 119 0.83 -0.81 -4.39
C LEU A 119 0.41 0.59 -4.82
N CYS A 120 -0.64 0.65 -5.65
CA CYS A 120 -1.25 1.91 -6.06
C CYS A 120 -2.59 2.14 -5.34
N TRP A 121 -2.89 3.40 -5.05
CA TRP A 121 -4.20 3.81 -4.54
C TRP A 121 -5.31 3.43 -5.50
N GLU A 122 -5.17 3.77 -6.78
CA GLU A 122 -6.18 3.48 -7.80
C GLU A 122 -6.11 2.00 -8.21
N PRO A 123 -7.16 1.17 -7.96
CA PRO A 123 -7.12 -0.24 -8.31
C PRO A 123 -6.85 -0.47 -9.80
N MET A 124 -7.48 0.31 -10.68
CA MET A 124 -7.32 0.19 -12.13
C MET A 124 -5.95 0.63 -12.66
N SER A 125 -5.14 1.31 -11.85
CA SER A 125 -3.75 1.66 -12.20
C SER A 125 -2.76 0.55 -11.85
N ARG A 126 -3.18 -0.49 -11.11
CA ARG A 126 -2.33 -1.62 -10.76
C ARG A 126 -2.13 -2.51 -11.99
N PRO A 127 -0.93 -3.07 -12.21
CA PRO A 127 -0.68 -4.01 -13.30
C PRO A 127 -1.52 -5.27 -13.13
N THR A 128 -1.94 -5.88 -14.23
CA THR A 128 -2.58 -7.20 -14.16
C THR A 128 -1.55 -8.27 -13.84
N ALA A 129 -1.99 -9.44 -13.36
CA ALA A 129 -1.10 -10.59 -13.18
C ALA A 129 -0.36 -10.97 -14.49
N ALA A 130 -1.01 -10.81 -15.64
CA ALA A 130 -0.39 -11.08 -16.94
C ALA A 130 0.71 -10.06 -17.30
N ASP A 131 0.57 -8.80 -16.86
CA ASP A 131 1.59 -7.77 -17.04
C ASP A 131 2.77 -7.98 -16.10
N LEU A 132 2.49 -8.35 -14.84
CA LEU A 132 3.51 -8.67 -13.84
C LEU A 132 4.43 -9.80 -14.29
N LEU A 133 3.89 -10.87 -14.90
CA LEU A 133 4.69 -11.98 -15.43
C LEU A 133 5.66 -11.56 -16.55
N ARG A 134 5.50 -10.37 -17.14
CA ARG A 134 6.43 -9.82 -18.14
C ARG A 134 7.45 -8.87 -17.51
N HIS A 135 7.29 -8.50 -16.24
CA HIS A 135 8.21 -7.62 -15.55
C HIS A 135 9.58 -8.34 -15.38
N PRO A 136 10.72 -7.64 -15.58
CA PRO A 136 12.05 -8.25 -15.50
C PRO A 136 12.29 -9.05 -14.22
N TRP A 137 11.78 -8.57 -13.08
CA TRP A 137 11.90 -9.26 -11.79
C TRP A 137 11.26 -10.66 -11.77
N PHE A 138 10.13 -10.86 -12.47
CA PHE A 138 9.49 -12.18 -12.58
C PHE A 138 10.02 -13.04 -13.73
N ALA A 139 10.68 -12.40 -14.71
CA ALA A 139 11.22 -13.06 -15.90
C ALA A 139 12.71 -13.45 -15.77
N ALA A 140 13.34 -13.10 -14.64
CA ALA A 140 14.74 -13.36 -14.32
C ALA A 140 15.04 -14.85 -14.02
#